data_AF-A0A3D3EL65-F1
#
_entry.id   AF-A0A3D3EL65-F1
#
_cell.length_a   1.000
_cell.length_b   1.000
_cell.length_c   1.000
_cell.angle_alpha   90.00
_cell.angle_beta   90.00
_cell.angle_gamma   90.00
#
_symmetry.space_group_name_H-M   'P 1'
#
loop_
_entity.id
_entity.type
_entity.pdbx_description
1 polymer ?
#
loop_
_entity_poly.entity_id
_entity_poly.type
_entity_poly.pdbx_seq_one_letter_code
_entity_poly.pdbx_strand_id
1 'polypeptide(L)'
;QVICVSTQLIEAGVDISFSSVIRHNAGMDSIAQASGRGNRNGEGAIKNTYVIQLEEEKLGSLKEIDLGEKCTSFVLDEYERDAGRFHHDLLSPQAISLYYDYYFNDYDIESKMDYPVPGDMNSIFEMLSCPNKKKAYQYANNGSYPLELEFQFKSAAENFEVIDEFAKAILVPYGKGKNIISQLLAKENIFPDMKLIRSAQPYMVNVSSNVYDTLKNNQALCIDERSGVLILR
;
A
#
# COMPACT_ATOMS: atom_id res chain seq x y z
N GLN A 1 -33.18 -7.16 -11.07
CA GLN A 1 -32.14 -6.12 -10.97
C GLN A 1 -31.00 -6.68 -10.15
N VAL A 2 -29.75 -6.49 -10.58
CA VAL A 2 -28.56 -6.96 -9.83
C VAL A 2 -27.84 -5.74 -9.29
N ILE A 3 -27.55 -5.75 -8.00
CA ILE A 3 -26.75 -4.72 -7.32
C ILE A 3 -25.50 -5.41 -6.79
N CYS A 4 -24.33 -4.91 -7.18
CA CYS A 4 -23.05 -5.38 -6.68
C CYS A 4 -22.48 -4.32 -5.73
N VAL A 5 -22.26 -4.71 -4.48
CA VAL A 5 -21.55 -3.88 -3.50
C VAL A 5 -20.17 -4.50 -3.32
N SER A 6 -19.13 -3.74 -3.61
CA SER A 6 -17.74 -4.18 -3.55
C SER A 6 -16.85 -3.05 -3.06
N THR A 7 -15.68 -3.40 -2.54
CA THR A 7 -14.56 -2.49 -2.32
C THR A 7 -13.77 -2.28 -3.63
N GLN A 8 -12.59 -1.67 -3.53
CA GLN A 8 -11.62 -1.47 -4.62
C GLN A 8 -11.25 -2.74 -5.40
N LEU A 9 -11.57 -3.94 -4.90
CA LEU A 9 -11.35 -5.20 -5.63
C LEU A 9 -12.00 -5.24 -7.02
N ILE A 10 -13.10 -4.50 -7.21
CA ILE A 10 -13.81 -4.46 -8.49
C ILE A 10 -13.09 -3.58 -9.54
N GLU A 11 -12.15 -2.75 -9.09
CA GLU A 11 -11.38 -1.83 -9.91
C GLU A 11 -10.23 -2.58 -10.64
N ALA A 12 -9.73 -3.68 -10.07
CA ALA A 12 -8.62 -4.47 -10.63
C ALA A 12 -9.08 -5.75 -11.34
N GLY A 13 -8.87 -5.84 -12.66
CA GLY A 13 -8.86 -7.12 -13.38
C GLY A 13 -10.19 -7.88 -13.55
N VAL A 14 -11.34 -7.31 -13.14
CA VAL A 14 -12.65 -7.96 -13.27
C VAL A 14 -13.35 -7.51 -14.55
N ASP A 15 -13.83 -8.44 -15.38
CA ASP A 15 -14.56 -8.12 -16.61
C ASP A 15 -16.08 -8.06 -16.38
N ILE A 16 -16.56 -6.88 -16.06
CA ILE A 16 -17.97 -6.61 -15.75
C ILE A 16 -18.39 -5.26 -16.32
N SER A 17 -19.68 -5.17 -16.67
CA SER A 17 -20.31 -3.95 -17.16
C SER A 17 -21.60 -3.70 -16.40
N PHE A 18 -21.76 -2.48 -15.88
CA PHE A 18 -22.98 -2.03 -15.20
C PHE A 18 -23.60 -0.84 -15.92
N SER A 19 -24.92 -0.70 -15.77
CA SER A 19 -25.67 0.44 -16.33
C SER A 19 -25.45 1.75 -15.58
N SER A 20 -24.92 1.70 -14.36
CA SER A 20 -24.58 2.85 -13.53
C SER A 20 -23.55 2.44 -12.49
N VAL A 21 -22.67 3.36 -12.14
CA VAL A 21 -21.64 3.18 -11.12
C VAL A 21 -21.87 4.23 -10.04
N ILE A 22 -21.86 3.81 -8.79
CA ILE A 22 -21.86 4.70 -7.62
C ILE A 22 -20.56 4.41 -6.87
N ARG A 23 -19.77 5.44 -6.61
CA ARG A 23 -18.45 5.32 -5.98
C ARG A 23 -18.33 6.33 -4.85
N HIS A 24 -17.84 5.88 -3.70
CA HIS A 24 -17.41 6.82 -2.66
C HIS A 24 -16.26 7.68 -3.18
N ASN A 25 -16.16 8.93 -2.73
CA ASN A 25 -15.06 9.83 -3.06
C ASN A 25 -13.70 9.16 -2.80
N ALA A 26 -12.76 9.39 -3.71
CA ALA A 26 -11.46 8.73 -3.72
C ALA A 26 -10.53 9.48 -4.69
N GLY A 27 -9.29 9.02 -4.83
CA GLY A 27 -8.40 9.48 -5.89
C GLY A 27 -9.05 9.43 -7.29
N MET A 28 -8.76 10.43 -8.11
CA MET A 28 -9.39 10.59 -9.43
C MET A 28 -9.13 9.42 -10.38
N ASP A 29 -8.00 8.75 -10.23
CA ASP A 29 -7.64 7.53 -10.92
C ASP A 29 -8.53 6.34 -10.53
N SER A 30 -8.81 6.16 -9.23
CA SER A 30 -9.77 5.15 -8.73
C SER A 30 -11.18 5.44 -9.26
N ILE A 31 -11.61 6.71 -9.28
CA ILE A 31 -12.89 7.12 -9.87
C ILE A 31 -12.94 6.82 -11.37
N ALA A 32 -11.87 7.10 -12.11
CA ALA A 32 -11.78 6.80 -13.54
C ALA A 32 -11.87 5.29 -13.80
N GLN A 33 -11.15 4.48 -13.01
CA GLN A 33 -11.17 3.01 -13.12
C GLN A 33 -12.57 2.44 -12.82
N ALA A 34 -13.24 2.93 -11.77
CA ALA A 34 -14.61 2.55 -11.45
C ALA A 34 -15.58 2.96 -12.56
N SER A 35 -15.42 4.17 -13.10
CA SER A 35 -16.24 4.69 -14.21
C SER A 35 -16.10 3.83 -15.47
N GLY A 36 -14.91 3.27 -15.73
CA GLY A 36 -14.67 2.32 -16.81
C GLY A 36 -15.41 0.98 -16.69
N ARG A 37 -16.10 0.72 -15.57
CA ARG A 37 -17.02 -0.43 -15.40
C ARG A 37 -18.47 -0.09 -15.76
N GLY A 38 -18.78 1.20 -15.95
CA GLY A 38 -20.05 1.65 -16.49
C GLY A 38 -20.03 1.54 -18.01
N ASN A 39 -20.98 0.81 -18.59
CA ASN A 39 -21.09 0.65 -20.05
C ASN A 39 -19.79 0.16 -20.73
N ARG A 40 -19.03 -0.71 -20.05
CA ARG A 40 -17.69 -1.17 -20.48
C ARG A 40 -17.71 -1.79 -21.88
N ASN A 41 -18.78 -2.51 -22.23
CA ASN A 41 -18.90 -3.19 -23.52
C ASN A 41 -19.62 -2.33 -24.60
N GLY A 42 -19.88 -1.05 -24.34
CA GLY A 42 -20.58 -0.17 -25.29
C GLY A 42 -22.04 -0.59 -25.54
N GLU A 43 -22.71 -1.09 -24.51
CA GLU A 43 -24.06 -1.66 -24.56
C GLU A 43 -25.17 -0.61 -24.79
N GLY A 44 -24.82 0.68 -24.79
CA GLY A 44 -25.75 1.76 -25.11
C GLY A 44 -25.15 3.16 -24.97
N ALA A 45 -26.02 4.14 -24.73
CA ALA A 45 -25.63 5.53 -24.51
C ALA A 45 -24.70 5.69 -23.29
N ILE A 46 -23.94 6.79 -23.29
CA ILE A 46 -23.05 7.19 -22.19
C ILE A 46 -23.80 7.09 -20.85
N LYS A 47 -23.17 6.46 -19.87
CA LYS A 47 -23.71 6.26 -18.53
C LYS A 47 -22.96 7.13 -17.53
N ASN A 48 -23.70 7.59 -16.53
CA ASN A 48 -23.14 8.42 -15.48
C ASN A 48 -22.51 7.55 -14.38
N THR A 49 -21.38 8.02 -13.89
CA THR A 49 -20.83 7.64 -12.58
C THR A 49 -21.25 8.68 -11.57
N TYR A 50 -21.71 8.23 -10.42
CA TYR A 50 -22.05 9.09 -9.29
C TYR A 50 -20.97 8.97 -8.22
N VAL A 51 -20.26 10.08 -7.97
CA VAL A 51 -19.32 10.17 -6.86
C VAL A 51 -20.07 10.71 -5.65
N ILE A 52 -20.00 10.00 -4.52
CA ILE A 52 -20.72 10.36 -3.29
C ILE A 52 -19.76 10.55 -2.12
N GLN A 53 -19.97 11.61 -1.34
CA GLN A 53 -19.31 11.80 -0.06
C GLN A 53 -20.16 11.18 1.05
N LEU A 54 -19.57 10.28 1.85
CA LEU A 54 -20.24 9.70 3.01
C LEU A 54 -19.81 10.48 4.27
N GLU A 55 -20.76 10.83 5.14
CA GLU A 55 -20.48 11.65 6.35
C GLU A 55 -19.68 10.90 7.43
N GLU A 56 -19.76 9.56 7.48
CA GLU A 56 -19.22 8.75 8.60
C GLU A 56 -18.03 7.85 8.22
N GLU A 57 -17.27 8.18 7.17
CA GLU A 57 -16.09 7.37 6.83
C GLU A 57 -14.87 7.76 7.68
N LYS A 58 -14.44 6.85 8.56
CA LYS A 58 -13.16 6.98 9.27
C LYS A 58 -12.09 6.21 8.49
N LEU A 59 -11.40 6.90 7.59
CA LEU A 59 -10.28 6.33 6.81
C LEU A 59 -9.07 5.87 7.66
N GLY A 60 -9.13 6.03 8.99
CA GLY A 60 -8.18 5.43 9.92
C GLY A 60 -6.75 5.87 9.62
N SER A 61 -5.85 4.90 9.45
CA SER A 61 -4.41 5.14 9.19
C SER A 61 -4.03 5.25 7.71
N LEU A 62 -4.98 5.24 6.78
CA LEU A 62 -4.72 5.20 5.33
C LEU A 62 -4.55 6.62 4.77
N LYS A 63 -3.45 7.28 5.14
CA LYS A 63 -3.14 8.68 4.76
C LYS A 63 -3.21 8.96 3.27
N GLU A 64 -2.78 8.02 2.43
CA GLU A 64 -2.74 8.17 0.98
C GLU A 64 -4.15 8.23 0.37
N ILE A 65 -5.09 7.45 0.93
CA ILE A 65 -6.49 7.47 0.50
C ILE A 65 -7.15 8.79 0.91
N ASP A 66 -6.92 9.22 2.15
CA ASP A 66 -7.42 10.51 2.68
C ASP A 66 -6.89 11.70 1.88
N LEU A 67 -5.59 11.68 1.52
CA LEU A 67 -5.02 12.70 0.65
C LEU A 67 -5.63 12.66 -0.76
N GLY A 68 -5.75 11.47 -1.36
CA GLY A 68 -6.37 11.31 -2.68
C GLY A 68 -7.78 11.87 -2.73
N GLU A 69 -8.60 11.62 -1.70
CA GLU A 69 -9.94 12.19 -1.56
C GLU A 69 -9.93 13.73 -1.48
N LYS A 70 -9.02 14.30 -0.68
CA LYS A 70 -8.84 15.77 -0.58
C LYS A 70 -8.43 16.39 -1.91
N CYS A 71 -7.43 15.81 -2.59
CA CYS A 71 -6.97 16.25 -3.89
C CYS A 71 -8.09 16.18 -4.95
N THR A 72 -8.86 15.10 -4.97
CA THR A 72 -10.04 15.00 -5.85
C THR A 72 -11.05 16.09 -5.54
N SER A 73 -11.31 16.37 -4.26
CA SER A 73 -12.25 17.44 -3.86
C SER A 73 -11.80 18.81 -4.38
N PHE A 74 -10.50 19.12 -4.33
CA PHE A 74 -9.97 20.36 -4.93
C PHE A 74 -10.17 20.42 -6.45
N VAL A 75 -10.00 19.30 -7.16
CA VAL A 75 -10.26 19.26 -8.61
C VAL A 75 -11.74 19.43 -8.91
N LEU A 76 -12.64 18.85 -8.11
CA LEU A 76 -14.08 19.03 -8.23
C LEU A 76 -14.49 20.49 -8.03
N ASP A 77 -13.95 21.16 -7.02
CA ASP A 77 -14.19 22.60 -6.76
C ASP A 77 -13.71 23.47 -7.94
N GLU A 78 -12.52 23.18 -8.47
CA GLU A 78 -11.98 23.89 -9.63
C GLU A 78 -12.83 23.66 -10.88
N TYR A 79 -13.35 22.44 -11.07
CA TYR A 79 -14.25 22.11 -12.17
C TYR A 79 -15.61 22.82 -12.05
N GLU A 80 -16.16 22.95 -10.84
CA GLU A 80 -17.40 23.70 -10.62
C GLU A 80 -17.23 25.18 -10.94
N ARG A 81 -16.05 25.75 -10.65
CA ARG A 81 -15.71 27.15 -10.97
C ARG A 81 -15.51 27.40 -12.46
N ASP A 82 -14.80 26.51 -13.15
CA ASP A 82 -14.51 26.63 -14.59
C ASP A 82 -14.40 25.26 -15.26
N ALA A 83 -15.55 24.70 -15.64
CA ALA A 83 -15.62 23.46 -16.40
C ALA A 83 -14.97 23.58 -17.80
N GLY A 84 -14.84 24.80 -18.34
CA GLY A 84 -14.23 25.06 -19.65
C GLY A 84 -12.73 24.74 -19.67
N ARG A 85 -12.03 25.00 -18.56
CA ARG A 85 -10.62 24.61 -18.35
C ARG A 85 -10.37 23.10 -18.54
N PHE A 86 -11.39 22.30 -18.24
CA PHE A 86 -11.35 20.83 -18.29
C PHE A 86 -12.12 20.26 -19.48
N HIS A 87 -12.43 21.08 -20.49
CA HIS A 87 -13.21 20.67 -21.67
C HIS A 87 -14.57 20.03 -21.35
N HIS A 88 -15.18 20.42 -20.22
CA HIS A 88 -16.41 19.81 -19.69
C HIS A 88 -16.30 18.30 -19.43
N ASP A 89 -15.09 17.82 -19.15
CA ASP A 89 -14.81 16.43 -18.78
C ASP A 89 -13.96 16.37 -17.50
N LEU A 90 -14.55 15.83 -16.43
CA LEU A 90 -13.91 15.63 -15.14
C LEU A 90 -12.76 14.61 -15.19
N LEU A 91 -12.71 13.77 -16.24
CA LEU A 91 -11.60 12.83 -16.48
C LEU A 91 -10.69 13.29 -17.63
N SER A 92 -10.78 14.58 -18.00
CA SER A 92 -9.87 15.17 -18.98
C SER A 92 -8.41 15.05 -18.52
N PRO A 93 -7.44 14.98 -19.46
CA PRO A 93 -6.02 15.00 -19.12
C PRO A 93 -5.62 16.17 -18.21
N GLN A 94 -6.27 17.33 -18.35
CA GLN A 94 -6.04 18.51 -17.53
C GLN A 94 -6.49 18.30 -16.08
N ALA A 95 -7.67 17.69 -15.87
CA ALA A 95 -8.18 17.40 -14.53
C ALA A 95 -7.30 16.34 -13.84
N ILE A 96 -6.92 15.28 -14.57
CA ILE A 96 -6.04 14.21 -14.07
C ILE A 96 -4.64 14.76 -13.74
N SER A 97 -4.08 15.62 -14.59
CA SER A 97 -2.80 16.28 -14.31
C SER A 97 -2.90 17.13 -13.05
N LEU A 98 -3.94 17.95 -12.91
CA LEU A 98 -4.14 18.80 -11.74
C LEU A 98 -4.28 18.00 -10.45
N TYR A 99 -4.99 16.87 -10.51
CA TYR A 99 -5.08 15.92 -9.39
C TYR A 99 -3.69 15.44 -8.96
N TYR A 100 -2.88 14.95 -9.90
CA TYR A 100 -1.54 14.45 -9.58
C TYR A 100 -0.58 15.56 -9.16
N ASP A 101 -0.74 16.78 -9.68
CA ASP A 101 0.01 17.94 -9.21
C ASP A 101 -0.30 18.20 -7.73
N TYR A 102 -1.57 18.19 -7.30
CA TYR A 102 -1.90 18.32 -5.87
C TYR A 102 -1.37 17.15 -5.05
N TYR A 103 -1.49 15.92 -5.55
CA TYR A 103 -1.14 14.71 -4.82
C TYR A 103 0.37 14.56 -4.59
N PHE A 104 1.18 14.74 -5.64
CA PHE A 104 2.63 14.56 -5.55
C PHE A 104 3.37 15.75 -4.95
N ASN A 105 2.78 16.94 -4.96
CA ASN A 105 3.32 18.11 -4.24
C ASN A 105 2.93 18.13 -2.74
N ASP A 106 2.19 17.14 -2.25
CA ASP A 106 1.98 16.98 -0.82
C ASP A 106 3.27 16.49 -0.15
N TYR A 107 3.64 17.12 0.97
CA TYR A 107 4.90 16.85 1.66
C TYR A 107 5.03 15.39 2.13
N ASP A 108 3.96 14.76 2.61
CA ASP A 108 4.00 13.37 3.09
C ASP A 108 4.22 12.38 1.92
N ILE A 109 3.89 12.78 0.69
CA ILE A 109 4.08 11.99 -0.53
C ILE A 109 5.44 12.29 -1.16
N GLU A 110 5.74 13.57 -1.38
CA GLU A 110 7.00 14.03 -1.99
C GLU A 110 8.21 13.45 -1.25
N SER A 111 8.19 13.50 0.09
CA SER A 111 9.28 12.99 0.94
C SER A 111 9.53 11.49 0.85
N LYS A 112 8.59 10.72 0.28
CA LYS A 112 8.72 9.26 0.10
C LYS A 112 9.19 8.87 -1.31
N MET A 113 9.07 9.76 -2.30
CA MET A 113 9.29 9.42 -3.71
C MET A 113 10.72 8.99 -4.04
N ASP A 114 11.69 9.50 -3.29
CA ASP A 114 13.10 9.14 -3.46
C ASP A 114 13.47 7.82 -2.75
N TYR A 115 12.53 7.21 -2.03
CA TYR A 115 12.73 6.03 -1.17
C TYR A 115 13.81 6.29 -0.10
N PRO A 116 13.46 7.01 0.98
CA PRO A 116 14.40 7.28 2.07
C PRO A 116 14.75 5.99 2.83
N VAL A 117 16.05 5.81 3.13
CA VAL A 117 16.53 4.66 3.91
C VAL A 117 16.67 5.04 5.38
N PRO A 118 16.01 4.35 6.34
CA PRO A 118 16.08 4.69 7.75
C PRO A 118 17.53 4.69 8.29
N GLY A 119 17.98 5.83 8.79
CA GLY A 119 19.33 5.97 9.37
C GLY A 119 20.45 6.20 8.34
N ASP A 120 20.15 6.24 7.05
CA ASP A 120 21.05 6.78 6.01
C ASP A 120 20.56 8.17 5.61
N MET A 121 21.51 9.04 5.24
CA MET A 121 21.19 10.36 4.70
C MET A 121 20.84 10.29 3.22
N ASN A 122 21.21 9.21 2.53
CA ASN A 122 20.93 9.02 1.11
C ASN A 122 19.70 8.16 0.89
N SER A 123 18.93 8.51 -0.12
CA SER A 123 17.81 7.72 -0.60
C SER A 123 18.26 6.62 -1.59
N ILE A 124 17.42 5.63 -1.86
CA ILE A 124 17.74 4.60 -2.88
C ILE A 124 17.89 5.26 -4.26
N PHE A 125 17.08 6.28 -4.56
CA PHE A 125 17.20 7.04 -5.80
C PHE A 125 18.58 7.69 -5.92
N GLU A 126 19.08 8.35 -4.87
CA GLU A 126 20.42 8.95 -4.86
C GLU A 126 21.54 7.89 -4.99
N MET A 127 21.36 6.72 -4.37
CA MET A 127 22.32 5.61 -4.47
C MET A 127 22.52 5.10 -5.90
N LEU A 128 21.48 5.21 -6.74
CA LEU A 128 21.44 4.64 -8.10
C LEU A 128 21.52 5.68 -9.22
N SER A 129 21.19 6.94 -8.97
CA SER A 129 21.13 8.00 -10.00
C SER A 129 22.32 8.96 -9.93
N CYS A 130 22.59 9.53 -8.76
CA CYS A 130 23.56 10.61 -8.56
C CYS A 130 24.36 10.42 -7.27
N PRO A 131 25.16 9.35 -7.15
CA PRO A 131 25.92 9.09 -5.93
C PRO A 131 26.93 10.21 -5.64
N ASN A 132 26.79 10.91 -4.52
CA ASN A 132 27.72 12.00 -4.11
C ASN A 132 29.02 11.49 -3.42
N LYS A 133 29.33 10.19 -3.55
CA LYS A 133 30.40 9.53 -2.77
C LYS A 133 31.81 9.92 -3.21
N LYS A 134 32.03 10.30 -4.49
CA LYS A 134 33.34 10.83 -4.94
C LYS A 134 33.75 12.08 -4.16
N LYS A 135 32.85 13.05 -4.02
CA LYS A 135 33.12 14.29 -3.27
C LYS A 135 33.37 13.99 -1.80
N ALA A 136 32.50 13.20 -1.17
CA ALA A 136 32.64 12.82 0.23
C ALA A 136 33.98 12.10 0.52
N TYR A 137 34.39 11.19 -0.36
CA TYR A 137 35.68 10.49 -0.23
C TYR A 137 36.87 11.43 -0.41
N GLN A 138 36.83 12.32 -1.40
CA GLN A 138 37.88 13.30 -1.65
C GLN A 138 38.09 14.21 -0.44
N TYR A 139 37.01 14.68 0.20
CA TYR A 139 37.08 15.48 1.42
C TYR A 139 37.70 14.71 2.60
N ALA A 140 37.35 13.43 2.76
CA ALA A 140 37.80 12.63 3.90
C ALA A 140 39.24 12.09 3.75
N ASN A 141 39.65 11.73 2.53
CA ASN A 141 40.90 10.99 2.28
C ASN A 141 41.94 11.82 1.51
N ASN A 142 41.63 13.07 1.17
CA ASN A 142 42.53 13.99 0.46
C ASN A 142 43.15 13.35 -0.81
N GLY A 143 42.35 12.58 -1.56
CA GLY A 143 42.79 11.77 -2.69
C GLY A 143 41.65 11.41 -3.63
N SER A 144 41.99 10.92 -4.82
CA SER A 144 40.99 10.50 -5.82
C SER A 144 40.23 9.27 -5.34
N TYR A 145 38.92 9.24 -5.62
CA TYR A 145 38.09 8.07 -5.39
C TYR A 145 38.63 6.89 -6.20
N PRO A 146 38.82 5.70 -5.60
CA PRO A 146 39.56 4.59 -6.23
C PRO A 146 38.73 3.77 -7.22
N LEU A 147 37.41 3.97 -7.29
CA LEU A 147 36.50 3.20 -8.15
C LEU A 147 35.92 4.08 -9.26
N GLU A 148 35.77 3.51 -10.45
CA GLU A 148 35.09 4.19 -11.57
C GLU A 148 33.58 4.24 -11.37
N LEU A 149 33.01 3.18 -10.78
CA LEU A 149 31.59 3.05 -10.45
C LEU A 149 31.31 3.59 -9.04
N GLU A 150 30.36 4.51 -8.96
CA GLU A 150 29.95 5.18 -7.72
C GLU A 150 28.64 4.62 -7.15
N PHE A 151 27.92 3.81 -7.93
CA PHE A 151 26.61 3.29 -7.58
C PHE A 151 26.68 2.28 -6.43
N GLN A 152 25.71 2.36 -5.52
CA GLN A 152 25.64 1.52 -4.33
C GLN A 152 24.65 0.36 -4.54
N PHE A 153 24.80 -0.41 -5.62
CA PHE A 153 23.85 -1.48 -6.00
C PHE A 153 23.57 -2.46 -4.87
N LYS A 154 24.61 -2.88 -4.13
CA LYS A 154 24.46 -3.80 -3.00
C LYS A 154 23.60 -3.18 -1.89
N SER A 155 23.94 -1.97 -1.43
CA SER A 155 23.18 -1.28 -0.38
C SER A 155 21.75 -0.99 -0.82
N ALA A 156 21.56 -0.57 -2.08
CA ALA A 156 20.23 -0.35 -2.64
C ALA A 156 19.41 -1.64 -2.63
N ALA A 157 19.98 -2.77 -3.09
CA ALA A 157 19.31 -4.07 -3.07
C ALA A 157 19.02 -4.61 -1.67
N GLU A 158 19.86 -4.29 -0.67
CA GLU A 158 19.65 -4.70 0.72
C GLU A 158 18.60 -3.86 1.45
N ASN A 159 18.33 -2.62 1.01
CA ASN A 159 17.39 -1.70 1.67
C ASN A 159 16.09 -1.46 0.89
N PHE A 160 16.02 -1.90 -0.36
CA PHE A 160 14.84 -1.75 -1.21
C PHE A 160 13.92 -2.97 -1.08
N GLU A 161 12.66 -2.71 -0.75
CA GLU A 161 11.59 -3.68 -0.71
C GLU A 161 10.55 -3.28 -1.77
N VAL A 162 10.29 -4.16 -2.75
CA VAL A 162 9.29 -3.91 -3.80
C VAL A 162 7.87 -3.83 -3.20
N ILE A 163 7.65 -4.62 -2.16
CA ILE A 163 6.43 -4.70 -1.38
C ILE A 163 6.91 -4.74 0.06
N ASP A 164 6.60 -3.74 0.87
CA ASP A 164 6.99 -3.82 2.27
C ASP A 164 6.29 -5.05 2.90
N GLU A 165 7.03 -5.86 3.65
CA GLU A 165 6.46 -6.98 4.40
C GLU A 165 5.64 -6.44 5.58
N PHE A 166 4.46 -5.87 5.28
CA PHE A 166 3.58 -5.25 6.27
C PHE A 166 2.91 -6.26 7.20
N ALA A 167 2.90 -7.53 6.83
CA ALA A 167 2.03 -8.51 7.44
C ALA A 167 2.80 -9.61 8.16
N LYS A 168 2.67 -9.64 9.48
CA LYS A 168 3.22 -10.72 10.31
C LYS A 168 2.21 -11.86 10.37
N ALA A 169 2.67 -13.07 10.05
CA ALA A 169 1.85 -14.27 10.16
C ALA A 169 1.69 -14.70 11.62
N ILE A 170 0.45 -14.71 12.11
CA ILE A 170 0.11 -15.15 13.46
C ILE A 170 -0.74 -16.42 13.39
N LEU A 171 -0.31 -17.47 14.08
CA LEU A 171 -1.09 -18.68 14.25
C LEU A 171 -2.25 -18.42 15.21
N VAL A 172 -3.49 -18.58 14.73
CA VAL A 172 -4.71 -18.33 15.51
C VAL A 172 -5.34 -19.61 16.04
N PRO A 173 -5.99 -19.59 17.23
CA PRO A 173 -6.68 -20.74 17.83
C PRO A 173 -8.03 -21.03 17.13
N TYR A 174 -8.03 -21.19 15.81
CA TYR A 174 -9.21 -21.51 15.00
C TYR A 174 -9.13 -22.93 14.44
N GLY A 175 -10.22 -23.70 14.53
CA GLY A 175 -10.26 -25.09 14.04
C GLY A 175 -9.14 -25.96 14.63
N LYS A 176 -8.35 -26.62 13.77
CA LYS A 176 -7.19 -27.43 14.21
C LYS A 176 -6.02 -26.59 14.71
N GLY A 177 -6.01 -25.28 14.48
CA GLY A 177 -5.01 -24.36 15.01
C GLY A 177 -4.85 -24.46 16.52
N LYS A 178 -5.94 -24.69 17.28
CA LYS A 178 -5.88 -24.92 18.74
C LYS A 178 -4.97 -26.10 19.12
N ASN A 179 -5.16 -27.23 18.44
CA ASN A 179 -4.39 -28.44 18.70
C ASN A 179 -2.92 -28.25 18.30
N ILE A 180 -2.69 -27.57 17.18
CA ILE A 180 -1.34 -27.24 16.70
C ILE A 180 -0.62 -26.33 17.68
N ILE A 181 -1.30 -25.30 18.22
CA ILE A 181 -0.77 -24.43 19.27
C ILE A 181 -0.41 -25.23 20.51
N SER A 182 -1.28 -26.13 20.97
CA SER A 182 -0.99 -26.98 22.13
C SER A 182 0.23 -27.88 21.90
N GLN A 183 0.38 -28.45 20.70
CA GLN A 183 1.53 -29.29 20.33
C GLN A 183 2.81 -28.47 20.18
N LEU A 184 2.74 -27.27 19.61
CA LEU A 184 3.87 -26.36 19.50
C LEU A 184 4.34 -25.92 20.89
N LEU A 185 3.43 -25.56 21.81
CA LEU A 185 3.78 -25.12 23.16
C LEU A 185 4.15 -26.28 24.11
N ALA A 186 3.94 -27.54 23.72
CA ALA A 186 4.33 -28.69 24.52
C ALA A 186 5.86 -28.75 24.66
N LYS A 187 6.35 -28.93 25.90
CA LYS A 187 7.78 -28.88 26.25
C LYS A 187 8.60 -30.12 25.81
N GLU A 188 7.97 -31.09 25.17
CA GLU A 188 8.61 -32.38 24.86
C GLU A 188 9.51 -32.35 23.62
N ASN A 189 9.36 -31.35 22.74
CA ASN A 189 10.14 -31.25 21.50
C ASN A 189 11.39 -30.38 21.68
N ILE A 190 12.57 -30.96 21.45
CA ILE A 190 13.87 -30.25 21.49
C ILE A 190 14.11 -29.48 20.18
N PHE A 191 13.52 -29.94 19.08
CA PHE A 191 13.68 -29.36 17.73
C PHE A 191 12.33 -28.96 17.13
N PRO A 192 12.32 -27.97 16.21
CA PRO A 192 11.10 -27.57 15.51
C PRO A 192 10.57 -28.69 14.60
N ASP A 193 9.30 -29.08 14.80
CA ASP A 193 8.63 -30.06 13.94
C ASP A 193 8.13 -29.39 12.66
N MET A 194 8.88 -29.57 11.57
CA MET A 194 8.56 -29.01 10.25
C MET A 194 7.22 -29.51 9.69
N LYS A 195 6.77 -30.72 10.05
CA LYS A 195 5.45 -31.21 9.62
C LYS A 195 4.35 -30.47 10.36
N LEU A 196 4.53 -30.23 11.66
CA LEU A 196 3.61 -29.47 12.47
C LEU A 196 3.51 -28.01 12.00
N ILE A 197 4.65 -27.36 11.73
CA ILE A 197 4.70 -25.99 11.20
C ILE A 197 3.99 -25.90 9.83
N ARG A 198 4.23 -26.86 8.93
CA ARG A 198 3.51 -26.92 7.64
C ARG A 198 2.00 -27.08 7.83
N SER A 199 1.57 -27.90 8.81
CA SER A 199 0.15 -28.06 9.13
C SER A 199 -0.50 -26.81 9.74
N ALA A 200 0.32 -25.88 10.27
CA ALA A 200 -0.11 -24.63 10.87
C ALA A 200 -0.47 -23.55 9.83
N GLN A 201 0.11 -23.61 8.62
CA GLN A 201 -0.05 -22.58 7.58
C GLN A 201 -1.51 -22.20 7.26
N PRO A 202 -2.48 -23.13 7.15
CA PRO A 202 -3.88 -22.78 6.89
C PRO A 202 -4.57 -22.03 8.05
N TYR A 203 -3.94 -21.99 9.22
CA TYR A 203 -4.42 -21.33 10.44
C TYR A 203 -3.59 -20.10 10.79
N MET A 204 -2.73 -19.64 9.87
CA MET A 204 -2.00 -18.39 10.02
C MET A 204 -2.80 -17.25 9.40
N VAL A 205 -2.91 -16.15 10.14
CA VAL A 205 -3.51 -14.91 9.67
C VAL A 205 -2.41 -13.86 9.60
N ASN A 206 -2.28 -13.25 8.43
CA ASN A 206 -1.38 -12.13 8.20
C ASN A 206 -2.02 -10.86 8.76
N VAL A 207 -1.37 -10.22 9.73
CA VAL A 207 -1.87 -8.98 10.35
C VAL A 207 -0.91 -7.82 10.10
N SER A 208 -1.46 -6.62 9.89
CA SER A 208 -0.67 -5.40 9.72
C SER A 208 0.13 -5.05 10.98
N SER A 209 1.19 -4.26 10.84
CA SER A 209 2.01 -3.75 11.95
C SER A 209 1.17 -3.11 13.06
N ASN A 210 0.14 -2.31 12.72
CA ASN A 210 -0.74 -1.66 13.69
C ASN A 210 -1.51 -2.68 14.55
N VAL A 211 -2.04 -3.73 13.92
CA VAL A 211 -2.75 -4.81 14.61
C VAL A 211 -1.77 -5.63 15.45
N TYR A 212 -0.59 -5.93 14.90
CA TYR A 212 0.48 -6.62 15.63
C TYR A 212 0.88 -5.87 16.91
N ASP A 213 1.14 -4.56 16.82
CA ASP A 213 1.53 -3.74 17.95
C ASP A 213 0.40 -3.63 18.98
N THR A 214 -0.85 -3.53 18.53
CA THR A 214 -2.02 -3.57 19.42
C THR A 214 -2.11 -4.91 20.17
N LEU A 215 -1.94 -6.04 19.48
CA LEU A 215 -1.98 -7.37 20.09
C LEU A 215 -0.80 -7.58 21.06
N LYS A 216 0.39 -7.07 20.71
CA LYS A 216 1.58 -7.10 21.56
C LYS A 216 1.40 -6.28 22.83
N ASN A 217 0.87 -5.05 22.71
CA ASN A 217 0.60 -4.17 23.85
C ASN A 217 -0.46 -4.75 24.80
N ASN A 218 -1.42 -5.50 24.27
CA ASN A 218 -2.42 -6.22 25.05
C ASN A 218 -1.94 -7.60 25.57
N GLN A 219 -0.67 -7.96 25.39
CA GLN A 219 -0.08 -9.25 25.80
C GLN A 219 -0.82 -10.48 25.22
N ALA A 220 -1.47 -10.32 24.06
CA ALA A 220 -2.23 -11.37 23.40
C ALA A 220 -1.35 -12.29 22.52
N LEU A 221 -0.04 -12.06 22.46
CA LEU A 221 0.88 -12.80 21.60
C LEU A 221 1.92 -13.56 22.43
N CYS A 222 2.25 -14.77 22.00
CA CYS A 222 3.43 -15.49 22.44
C CYS A 222 4.21 -16.03 21.23
N ILE A 223 5.51 -16.26 21.41
CA ILE A 223 6.37 -16.86 20.40
C ILE A 223 6.80 -18.23 20.93
N ASP A 224 6.70 -19.27 20.11
CA ASP A 224 7.42 -20.51 20.40
C ASP A 224 8.89 -20.33 19.99
N GLU A 225 9.78 -20.17 20.96
CA GLU A 225 11.21 -19.86 20.74
C GLU A 225 11.94 -20.91 19.89
N ARG A 226 11.42 -22.14 19.81
CA ARG A 226 12.02 -23.24 19.04
C ARG A 226 11.71 -23.15 17.55
N SER A 227 10.47 -22.82 17.21
CA SER A 227 10.01 -22.72 15.82
C SER A 227 10.01 -21.28 15.27
N GLY A 228 10.08 -20.27 16.15
CA GLY A 228 9.91 -18.87 15.80
C GLY A 228 8.46 -18.50 15.43
N VAL A 229 7.50 -19.42 15.61
CA VAL A 229 6.10 -19.19 15.26
C VAL A 229 5.45 -18.25 16.25
N LEU A 230 4.79 -17.20 15.73
CA LEU A 230 4.02 -16.24 16.49
C LEU A 230 2.60 -16.75 16.69
N ILE A 231 2.11 -16.78 17.92
CA ILE A 231 0.87 -17.45 18.34
C ILE A 231 -0.03 -16.45 19.07
N LEU A 232 -1.32 -16.46 18.72
CA LEU A 232 -2.36 -15.72 19.43
C LEU A 232 -2.82 -16.51 20.68
N ARG A 233 -2.80 -15.88 21.86
CA ARG A 233 -3.26 -16.44 23.14
C ARG A 233 -4.76 -16.31 23.33
#